data_AF-A0A5C7L2N1-F1
#
_entry.id   AF-A0A5C7L2N1-F1
#
_cell.length_a   1.000
_cell.length_b   1.000
_cell.length_c   1.000
_cell.angle_alpha   90.00
_cell.angle_beta   90.00
_cell.angle_gamma   90.00
#
_symmetry.space_group_name_H-M   'P 1'
#
loop_
_entity.id
_entity.type
_entity.pdbx_description
1 polymer ?
#
loop_
_entity_poly.entity_id
_entity_poly.type
_entity_poly.pdbx_seq_one_letter_code
_entity_poly.pdbx_strand_id
1 'polypeptide(L)'
;MQVLRAFVDEHRDAFGVEPICRQLQIAPSGYRRHVALRCNPEQRSQRVRRDELLVPEIERVWQANLRVYGADKVWRQLNREGVVVARCTVERLMRRQGLRGVVRGKVVRTTISDSKAVCPLDRVNRQFKA
;
A
#
# COMPACT_ATOMS: atom_id res chain seq x y z
N MET A 1 9.97 -3.57 6.08
CA MET A 1 11.10 -2.96 5.33
C MET A 1 11.43 -1.52 5.76
N GLN A 2 10.46 -0.62 5.98
CA GLN A 2 10.77 0.74 6.47
C GLN A 2 11.43 0.74 7.85
N VAL A 3 10.93 -0.07 8.78
CA VAL A 3 11.49 -0.22 10.14
C VAL A 3 12.98 -0.63 10.11
N LEU A 4 13.32 -1.63 9.28
CA LEU A 4 14.70 -2.12 9.18
C LEU A 4 15.66 -1.09 8.57
N ARG A 5 15.18 -0.27 7.62
CA ARG A 5 15.99 0.79 7.00
C ARG A 5 16.21 1.96 7.98
N ALA A 6 15.19 2.31 8.76
CA ALA A 6 15.30 3.32 9.81
C ALA A 6 16.31 2.90 10.89
N PHE A 7 16.29 1.63 11.31
CA PHE A 7 17.28 1.09 12.23
C PHE A 7 18.71 1.19 11.69
N VAL A 8 18.92 0.86 10.40
CA VAL A 8 20.25 1.03 9.76
C VAL A 8 20.62 2.51 9.73
N ASP A 9 19.69 3.40 9.38
CA ASP A 9 19.94 4.85 9.36
C ASP A 9 20.36 5.37 10.75
N GLU A 10 19.76 4.90 11.83
CA GLU A 10 20.04 5.32 13.21
C GLU A 10 21.41 4.84 13.71
N HIS A 11 21.80 3.63 13.34
CA HIS A 11 22.97 2.96 13.91
C HIS A 11 24.19 2.90 12.98
N ARG A 12 24.09 3.35 11.73
CA ARG A 12 25.17 3.28 10.73
C ARG A 12 26.45 4.00 11.17
N ASP A 13 26.35 5.08 11.94
CA ASP A 13 27.51 5.90 12.32
C ASP A 13 28.32 5.21 13.43
N ALA A 14 27.68 4.36 14.25
CA ALA A 14 28.32 3.63 15.34
C ALA A 14 28.88 2.26 14.91
N PHE A 15 28.17 1.53 14.04
CA PHE A 15 28.53 0.13 13.70
C PHE A 15 28.84 -0.12 12.22
N GLY A 16 28.64 0.88 11.36
CA GLY A 16 28.72 0.71 9.92
C GLY A 16 27.52 -0.04 9.32
N VAL A 17 27.26 0.21 8.04
CA VAL A 17 26.08 -0.33 7.34
C VAL A 17 26.16 -1.85 7.14
N GLU A 18 27.33 -2.37 6.74
CA GLU A 18 27.49 -3.78 6.36
C GLU A 18 27.31 -4.75 7.54
N PRO A 19 27.85 -4.50 8.76
CA PRO A 19 27.59 -5.34 9.92
C PRO A 19 26.11 -5.39 10.32
N ILE A 20 25.43 -4.25 10.32
CA ILE A 20 23.99 -4.15 10.63
C ILE A 20 23.16 -4.93 9.60
N CYS A 21 23.44 -4.71 8.31
CA CYS A 21 22.75 -5.41 7.23
C CYS A 21 22.95 -6.93 7.30
N ARG A 22 24.15 -7.40 7.68
CA ARG A 22 24.44 -8.83 7.89
C ARG A 22 23.57 -9.42 9.00
N GLN A 23 23.48 -8.73 10.14
CA GLN A 23 22.70 -9.21 11.29
C GLN A 23 21.19 -9.20 11.01
N LEU A 24 20.69 -8.18 10.31
CA LEU A 24 19.29 -8.08 9.92
C LEU A 24 18.93 -8.94 8.70
N GLN A 25 19.89 -9.65 8.11
CA GLN A 25 19.73 -10.45 6.89
C GLN A 25 19.18 -9.64 5.69
N ILE A 26 19.68 -8.41 5.50
CA ILE A 26 19.33 -7.52 4.40
C ILE A 26 20.55 -7.33 3.50
N ALA A 27 20.35 -7.30 2.19
CA ALA A 27 21.43 -6.99 1.26
C ALA A 27 21.88 -5.51 1.40
N PRO A 28 23.18 -5.22 1.64
CA PRO A 28 23.70 -3.85 1.72
C PRO A 28 23.45 -3.03 0.44
N SER A 29 23.49 -3.69 -0.72
CA SER A 29 23.17 -3.09 -2.03
C SER A 29 21.72 -2.55 -2.08
N GLY A 30 20.78 -3.28 -1.46
CA GLY A 30 19.38 -2.86 -1.36
C GLY A 30 19.20 -1.62 -0.48
N TYR A 31 19.96 -1.51 0.61
CA TYR A 31 19.99 -0.32 1.45
C TYR A 31 20.63 0.87 0.72
N ARG A 32 21.82 0.69 0.12
CA ARG A 32 22.50 1.76 -0.64
C ARG A 32 21.65 2.28 -1.79
N ARG A 33 20.97 1.40 -2.54
CA ARG A 33 20.01 1.79 -3.58
C ARG A 33 18.85 2.60 -3.00
N HIS A 34 18.35 2.25 -1.82
CA HIS A 34 17.30 3.02 -1.17
C HIS A 34 17.77 4.43 -0.79
N VAL A 35 18.96 4.55 -0.22
CA VAL A 35 19.58 5.86 0.10
C VAL A 35 19.78 6.68 -1.17
N ALA A 36 20.34 6.08 -2.23
CA ALA A 36 20.52 6.75 -3.52
C ALA A 36 19.20 7.29 -4.11
N LEU A 37 18.11 6.49 -4.08
CA LEU A 37 16.78 6.94 -4.54
C LEU A 37 16.14 8.00 -3.61
N ARG A 38 16.57 8.09 -2.35
CA ARG A 38 16.16 9.18 -1.44
C ARG A 38 16.88 10.47 -1.77
N CYS A 39 18.20 10.42 -1.99
CA CYS A 39 19.02 11.57 -2.35
C CYS A 39 18.74 12.10 -3.75
N ASN A 40 18.42 11.21 -4.69
CA ASN A 40 18.20 11.52 -6.11
C ASN A 40 16.78 11.13 -6.53
N PRO A 41 15.74 11.95 -6.22
CA PRO A 41 14.35 11.65 -6.56
C PRO A 41 14.11 11.44 -8.06
N GLU A 42 14.91 12.06 -8.93
CA GLU A 42 14.86 11.93 -10.39
C GLU A 42 15.17 10.52 -10.89
N GLN A 43 15.97 9.75 -10.14
CA GLN A 43 16.30 8.35 -10.46
C GLN A 43 15.16 7.38 -10.11
N ARG A 44 14.11 7.84 -9.43
CA ARG A 44 12.92 7.02 -9.17
C ARG A 44 12.18 6.76 -10.47
N SER A 45 11.58 5.56 -10.55
CA SER A 45 10.72 5.20 -11.68
C SER A 45 9.64 6.26 -11.91
N GLN A 46 9.31 6.52 -13.18
CA GLN A 46 8.25 7.47 -13.56
C GLN A 46 6.93 7.20 -12.85
N ARG A 47 6.59 5.92 -12.63
CA ARG A 47 5.39 5.51 -11.87
C ARG A 47 5.38 6.05 -10.45
N VAL A 48 6.50 5.93 -9.72
CA VAL A 48 6.62 6.41 -8.33
C VAL A 48 6.51 7.92 -8.29
N ARG A 49 7.17 8.63 -9.21
CA ARG A 49 7.09 10.09 -9.33
C ARG A 49 5.66 10.54 -9.62
N ARG A 50 4.95 9.87 -10.54
CA ARG A 50 3.54 10.14 -10.82
C ARG A 50 2.66 9.89 -9.59
N ASP A 51 2.86 8.77 -8.89
CA ASP A 51 2.12 8.43 -7.68
C ASP A 51 2.32 9.50 -6.59
N GLU A 52 3.54 10.02 -6.42
CA GLU A 52 3.86 11.09 -5.47
C GLU A 52 3.12 12.39 -5.77
N LEU A 53 2.86 12.71 -7.04
CA LEU A 53 2.04 13.86 -7.45
C LEU A 53 0.53 13.62 -7.26
N LEU A 54 0.07 12.37 -7.42
CA LEU A 54 -1.36 12.03 -7.34
C LEU A 54 -1.86 11.86 -5.90
N VAL A 55 -0.99 11.41 -4.98
CA VAL A 55 -1.36 11.19 -3.57
C VAL A 55 -1.92 12.46 -2.92
N PRO A 56 -1.27 13.64 -3.01
CA PRO A 56 -1.81 14.88 -2.45
C PRO A 56 -3.16 15.28 -3.03
N GLU A 57 -3.37 15.10 -4.34
CA GLU A 57 -4.65 15.41 -4.99
C GLU A 57 -5.78 14.48 -4.50
N ILE A 58 -5.50 13.18 -4.38
CA ILE A 58 -6.43 12.19 -3.82
C ILE A 58 -6.79 12.57 -2.37
N GLU A 59 -5.80 12.94 -1.57
CA GLU A 59 -6.02 13.34 -0.17
C GLU A 59 -6.80 14.65 -0.07
N ARG A 60 -6.48 15.66 -0.89
CA ARG A 60 -7.22 16.93 -0.96
C ARG A 60 -8.69 16.69 -1.25
N VAL A 61 -9.01 15.93 -2.29
CA VAL A 61 -10.40 15.60 -2.65
C VAL A 61 -11.09 14.82 -1.54
N TRP A 62 -10.39 13.87 -0.92
CA TRP A 62 -10.94 13.08 0.18
C TRP A 62 -11.27 13.93 1.42
N GLN A 63 -10.35 14.81 1.83
CA GLN A 63 -10.54 15.73 2.97
C GLN A 63 -11.65 16.75 2.67
N ALA A 64 -11.65 17.34 1.47
CA ALA A 64 -12.67 18.30 1.06
C ALA A 64 -14.10 17.71 1.07
N ASN A 65 -14.22 16.40 0.86
CA ASN A 65 -15.50 15.68 0.91
C ASN A 65 -15.75 14.99 2.27
N LEU A 66 -15.24 15.58 3.36
CA LEU A 66 -15.43 15.11 4.74
C LEU A 66 -15.08 13.62 4.92
N ARG A 67 -14.12 13.11 4.13
CA ARG A 67 -13.67 11.71 4.17
C ARG A 67 -14.74 10.68 3.78
N VAL A 68 -15.90 11.14 3.27
CA VAL A 68 -17.01 10.29 2.86
C VAL A 68 -16.71 9.55 1.56
N TYR A 69 -15.92 10.16 0.67
CA TYR A 69 -15.70 9.63 -0.67
C TYR A 69 -14.76 8.41 -0.64
N GLY A 70 -15.21 7.30 -1.23
CA GLY A 70 -14.36 6.16 -1.55
C GLY A 70 -13.67 6.33 -2.91
N ALA A 71 -12.87 5.34 -3.31
CA ALA A 71 -12.05 5.40 -4.51
C ALA A 71 -12.81 5.77 -5.79
N ASP A 72 -14.00 5.20 -6.01
CA ASP A 72 -14.81 5.52 -7.19
C ASP A 72 -15.26 6.99 -7.21
N LYS A 73 -15.64 7.55 -6.05
CA LYS A 73 -16.09 8.95 -5.96
C LYS A 73 -14.93 9.92 -6.08
N VAL A 74 -13.80 9.62 -5.44
CA VAL A 74 -12.56 10.40 -5.58
C VAL A 74 -12.10 10.39 -7.04
N TRP A 75 -12.08 9.23 -7.69
CA TRP A 75 -11.72 9.10 -9.10
C TRP A 75 -12.62 9.94 -10.01
N ARG A 76 -13.95 9.88 -9.82
CA ARG A 76 -14.88 10.72 -10.57
C ARG A 76 -14.64 12.21 -10.34
N GLN A 77 -14.36 12.61 -9.11
CA GLN A 77 -14.10 14.01 -8.79
C GLN A 77 -12.80 14.51 -9.42
N LEU A 78 -11.71 13.72 -9.33
CA LEU A 78 -10.44 14.04 -9.98
C LEU A 78 -10.60 14.20 -11.50
N ASN A 79 -11.35 13.31 -12.16
CA ASN A 79 -11.62 13.43 -13.59
C ASN A 79 -12.43 14.70 -13.92
N ARG A 80 -13.39 15.12 -13.08
CA ARG A 80 -14.13 16.38 -13.29
C ARG A 80 -13.23 17.61 -13.17
N GLU A 81 -12.22 17.54 -12.32
CA GLU A 81 -11.21 18.57 -12.11
C GLU A 81 -10.07 18.51 -13.17
N GLY A 82 -10.18 17.63 -14.17
CA GLY A 82 -9.22 17.51 -15.27
C GLY A 82 -8.01 16.60 -14.99
N VAL A 83 -7.95 15.97 -13.82
CA VAL A 83 -6.84 15.10 -13.42
C VAL A 83 -7.10 13.68 -13.94
N VAL A 84 -6.57 13.38 -15.13
CA VAL A 84 -6.78 12.08 -15.81
C VAL A 84 -6.00 10.96 -15.12
N VAL A 85 -6.73 10.10 -14.40
CA VAL A 85 -6.16 8.96 -13.66
C VAL A 85 -7.04 7.73 -13.82
N ALA A 86 -6.43 6.56 -13.92
CA ALA A 86 -7.16 5.29 -13.93
C ALA A 86 -7.75 4.99 -12.54
N ARG A 87 -8.98 4.49 -12.50
CA ARG A 87 -9.69 4.11 -11.26
C ARG A 87 -8.86 3.19 -10.35
N CYS A 88 -8.24 2.16 -10.93
CA CYS A 88 -7.38 1.21 -10.20
C CYS A 88 -6.14 1.87 -9.57
N THR A 89 -5.67 3.00 -10.11
CA THR A 89 -4.57 3.78 -9.53
C THR A 89 -5.05 4.50 -8.28
N VAL A 90 -6.21 5.13 -8.32
CA VAL A 90 -6.82 5.78 -7.15
C VAL A 90 -7.07 4.75 -6.05
N GLU A 91 -7.68 3.61 -6.37
CA GLU A 91 -7.91 2.51 -5.42
C GLU A 91 -6.63 2.03 -4.75
N ARG A 92 -5.58 1.78 -5.55
CA ARG A 92 -4.28 1.34 -5.05
C ARG A 92 -3.64 2.38 -4.14
N LEU A 93 -3.66 3.65 -4.52
CA LEU A 93 -3.04 4.73 -3.73
C LEU A 93 -3.81 5.00 -2.45
N MET A 94 -5.14 5.01 -2.49
CA MET A 94 -5.97 5.11 -1.28
C MET A 94 -5.72 3.95 -0.32
N ARG A 95 -5.66 2.71 -0.81
CA ARG A 95 -5.32 1.54 0.03
C ARG A 95 -3.95 1.67 0.66
N ARG A 96 -2.93 2.09 -0.11
CA ARG A 96 -1.56 2.29 0.37
C ARG A 96 -1.48 3.33 1.48
N GLN A 97 -2.29 4.39 1.40
CA GLN A 97 -2.35 5.47 2.40
C GLN A 97 -3.38 5.23 3.51
N GLY A 98 -4.09 4.10 3.49
CA GLY A 98 -5.15 3.82 4.46
C GLY A 98 -6.40 4.68 4.31
N LEU A 99 -6.53 5.45 3.22
CA LEU A 99 -7.69 6.28 2.95
C LEU A 99 -8.88 5.41 2.56
N ARG A 100 -10.02 5.62 3.23
CA ARG A 100 -11.26 4.90 2.98
C ARG A 100 -12.44 5.86 2.98
N GLY A 101 -13.39 5.61 2.10
CA GLY A 101 -14.68 6.29 2.13
C GLY A 101 -15.60 5.69 3.19
N VAL A 102 -16.62 6.45 3.59
CA VAL A 102 -17.66 5.97 4.50
C VAL A 102 -18.59 5.03 3.74
N VAL A 103 -18.81 3.85 4.30
CA VAL A 103 -19.81 2.89 3.83
C VAL A 103 -20.98 2.92 4.81
N ARG A 104 -22.20 3.15 4.31
CA ARG A 104 -23.41 3.04 5.13
C ARG A 104 -23.79 1.57 5.27
N GLY A 105 -24.17 1.16 6.49
CA GLY A 105 -24.62 -0.19 6.80
C GLY A 105 -23.56 -1.04 7.48
N LYS A 106 -24.02 -2.02 8.26
CA LYS A 106 -23.16 -3.06 8.83
C LYS A 106 -22.74 -4.01 7.71
N VAL A 107 -21.53 -4.55 7.76
CA VAL A 107 -21.18 -5.70 6.94
C VAL A 107 -22.10 -6.86 7.36
N VAL A 108 -23.13 -7.13 6.57
CA VAL A 108 -24.07 -8.23 6.82
C VAL A 108 -23.42 -9.51 6.31
N ARG A 109 -22.90 -10.34 7.21
CA ARG A 109 -22.65 -11.76 6.90
C ARG A 109 -23.98 -12.48 7.01
N THR A 110 -24.66 -12.63 5.87
CA THR A 110 -25.94 -13.37 5.80
C THR A 110 -25.76 -14.85 6.12
N THR A 111 -24.57 -15.39 5.85
CA THR A 111 -24.26 -16.82 6.04
C THR A 111 -22.98 -16.95 6.85
N ILE A 112 -23.07 -17.64 7.98
CA ILE A 112 -21.92 -18.15 8.72
C ILE A 112 -21.88 -19.65 8.41
N SER A 113 -20.81 -20.12 7.77
CA SER A 113 -20.65 -21.55 7.51
C SER A 113 -20.63 -22.31 8.83
N ASP A 114 -21.51 -23.29 8.97
CA ASP A 114 -21.47 -24.21 10.10
C ASP A 114 -20.25 -25.12 9.93
N SER A 115 -19.28 -25.01 10.85
CA SER A 115 -18.08 -25.85 10.84
C SER A 115 -18.37 -27.32 11.17
N LYS A 116 -19.56 -27.62 11.72
CA LYS A 116 -20.01 -28.97 12.05
C LYS A 116 -20.85 -29.61 10.94
N ALA A 117 -21.28 -28.83 9.94
CA ALA A 117 -22.00 -29.38 8.80
C ALA A 117 -21.08 -30.28 7.96
N VAL A 118 -21.59 -31.44 7.54
CA VAL A 118 -20.86 -32.40 6.73
C VAL A 118 -20.47 -31.74 5.41
N CYS A 119 -19.17 -31.43 5.26
CA CYS A 119 -18.64 -30.99 3.98
C CYS A 119 -18.56 -32.19 3.03
N PRO A 120 -19.03 -32.07 1.78
CA PRO A 120 -18.83 -33.09 0.77
C PRO A 120 -17.34 -33.45 0.67
N LEU A 121 -17.05 -34.76 0.60
CA LEU A 121 -15.68 -35.24 0.42
C LEU A 121 -15.10 -34.67 -0.88
N ASP A 122 -13.95 -34.03 -0.80
CA ASP A 122 -13.22 -33.56 -1.97
C ASP A 122 -12.65 -34.75 -2.74
N ARG A 123 -13.39 -35.19 -3.76
CA ARG A 123 -13.01 -36.31 -4.63
C ARG A 123 -11.79 -36.02 -5.49
N VAL A 124 -11.27 -34.78 -5.46
CA VAL A 124 -10.14 -34.34 -6.29
C VAL A 124 -8.89 -34.03 -5.44
N ASN A 125 -8.91 -34.35 -4.14
CA ASN A 125 -7.78 -34.24 -3.20
C ASN A 125 -7.01 -32.90 -3.30
N ARG A 126 -7.73 -31.78 -3.33
CA ARG A 126 -7.11 -30.45 -3.45
C ARG A 126 -6.50 -30.04 -2.13
N GLN A 127 -5.21 -29.68 -2.18
CA GLN A 127 -4.50 -29.10 -1.04
C GLN A 127 -4.78 -27.59 -0.99
N PHE A 128 -5.81 -27.19 -0.26
CA PHE A 128 -6.06 -25.78 0.03
C PHE A 128 -5.11 -25.31 1.14
N LYS A 129 -4.19 -24.40 0.82
CA LYS A 129 -3.33 -23.74 1.83
C LYS A 129 -4.02 -22.45 2.29
N ALA A 130 -4.15 -22.28 3.60
CA ALA A 130 -4.70 -21.09 4.25
C ALA A 130 -3.65 -19.97 4.39
#